data_AF-A0A3P8K3V1-F1
#
_entry.id   AF-A0A3P8K3V1-F1
#
_cell.length_a   1.000
_cell.length_b   1.000
_cell.length_c   1.000
_cell.angle_alpha   90.00
_cell.angle_beta   90.00
_cell.angle_gamma   90.00
#
_symmetry.space_group_name_H-M   'P 1'
#
loop_
_entity.id
_entity.type
_entity.pdbx_description
1 polymer ?
#
loop_
_entity_poly.entity_id
_entity_poly.type
_entity_poly.pdbx_seq_one_letter_code
_entity_poly.pdbx_strand_id
1 'polypeptide(L)'
;MKQARIEWQGQVRSAQVDDREQVILDDGTRLQEGEFRWLPPAEGTLFALGLNYADHASELEFKPPEEPLVFIKAPNTFLGHRRESVRPDNVEYMHYEAELVVVIGKTARRVSEADALEYVAGYTVCNDYAIRDYLENYYRPNLRVKSRDTLTPSARGSSAKRRFRTRTT
;
A
#
# COMPACT_ATOMS: atom_id res chain seq x y z
N MET A 1 2.89 -18.83 -2.91
CA MET A 1 2.32 -18.44 -1.61
C MET A 1 2.68 -16.99 -1.31
N LYS A 2 1.67 -16.20 -0.93
CA LYS A 2 1.78 -14.78 -0.54
C LYS A 2 1.86 -14.68 0.98
N GLN A 3 2.54 -13.67 1.51
CA GLN A 3 2.59 -13.40 2.95
C GLN A 3 1.46 -12.44 3.31
N ALA A 4 0.79 -12.67 4.43
CA ALA A 4 -0.33 -11.86 4.90
C ALA A 4 -0.25 -11.63 6.41
N ARG A 5 -0.99 -10.61 6.85
CA ARG A 5 -1.22 -10.31 8.26
C ARG A 5 -2.71 -10.37 8.52
N ILE A 6 -3.09 -11.08 9.57
CA ILE A 6 -4.49 -11.24 9.95
C ILE A 6 -4.65 -11.01 11.45
N GLU A 7 -5.86 -10.66 11.86
CA GLU A 7 -6.31 -10.78 13.24
C GLU A 7 -7.24 -11.99 13.34
N TRP A 8 -6.87 -12.96 14.17
CA TRP A 8 -7.66 -14.16 14.43
C TRP A 8 -7.73 -14.38 15.94
N GLN A 9 -8.95 -14.54 16.47
CA GLN A 9 -9.20 -14.69 17.91
C GLN A 9 -8.57 -13.56 18.77
N GLY A 10 -8.62 -12.32 18.26
CA GLY A 10 -8.06 -11.14 18.94
C GLY A 10 -6.53 -11.04 18.92
N GLN A 11 -5.84 -11.90 18.16
CA GLN A 11 -4.39 -11.88 18.04
C GLN A 11 -3.95 -11.61 16.61
N VAL A 12 -2.95 -10.75 16.47
CA VAL A 12 -2.28 -10.51 15.19
C VAL A 12 -1.38 -11.70 14.87
N ARG A 13 -1.56 -12.28 13.68
CA ARG A 13 -0.80 -13.44 13.19
C ARG A 13 -0.26 -13.16 11.79
N SER A 14 0.95 -13.65 11.53
CA SER A 14 1.43 -13.85 10.17
C SER A 14 0.75 -15.08 9.58
N ALA A 15 0.46 -15.03 8.28
CA ALA A 15 -0.13 -16.15 7.57
C ALA A 15 0.36 -16.21 6.13
N GLN A 16 0.27 -17.39 5.53
CA GLN A 16 0.47 -17.60 4.11
C GLN A 16 -0.88 -17.73 3.41
N VAL A 17 -0.97 -17.16 2.21
CA VAL A 17 -2.11 -17.33 1.31
C VAL A 17 -1.66 -18.16 0.11
N ASP A 18 -2.30 -19.30 -0.08
CA ASP A 18 -2.02 -20.19 -1.21
C ASP A 18 -2.72 -19.72 -2.50
N ASP A 19 -2.52 -20.46 -3.59
CA ASP A 19 -3.09 -20.12 -4.90
C ASP A 19 -4.60 -20.37 -4.99
N ARG A 20 -5.20 -21.02 -3.97
CA ARG A 20 -6.65 -21.23 -3.82
C ARG A 20 -7.28 -20.24 -2.83
N GLU A 21 -6.53 -19.19 -2.47
CA GLU A 21 -6.93 -18.15 -1.52
C GLU A 21 -7.16 -18.66 -0.09
N GLN A 22 -6.65 -19.83 0.27
CA GLN A 22 -6.72 -20.35 1.63
C GLN A 22 -5.65 -19.71 2.52
N VAL A 23 -6.05 -19.31 3.73
CA VAL A 23 -5.15 -18.77 4.75
C VAL A 23 -4.60 -19.91 5.59
N ILE A 24 -3.28 -19.94 5.73
CA ILE A 24 -2.54 -20.99 6.44
C ILE A 24 -1.61 -20.32 7.46
N LEU A 25 -1.75 -20.69 8.73
CA LEU A 25 -0.88 -20.23 9.81
C LEU A 25 0.43 -21.03 9.85
N ASP A 26 1.42 -20.54 10.61
CA ASP A 26 2.74 -21.15 10.73
C ASP A 26 2.71 -22.58 11.34
N ASP A 27 1.68 -22.90 12.13
CA ASP A 27 1.46 -24.24 12.70
C ASP A 27 0.69 -25.19 11.75
N GLY A 28 0.37 -24.74 10.53
CA GLY A 28 -0.37 -25.50 9.53
C GLY A 28 -1.89 -25.38 9.64
N THR A 29 -2.42 -24.65 10.63
CA THR A 29 -3.86 -24.37 10.75
C THR A 29 -4.37 -23.65 9.51
N ARG A 30 -5.50 -24.12 8.97
CA ARG A 30 -6.14 -23.54 7.79
C ARG A 30 -7.39 -22.79 8.21
N LEU A 31 -7.49 -21.55 7.80
CA LEU A 31 -8.64 -20.69 8.08
C LEU A 31 -9.45 -20.43 6.81
N GLN A 32 -10.75 -20.39 6.99
CA GLN A 32 -11.73 -19.99 6.01
C GLN A 32 -12.01 -18.49 6.12
N GLU A 33 -12.42 -17.90 5.01
CA GLU A 33 -12.85 -16.50 5.00
C GLU A 33 -13.98 -16.26 6.01
N GLY A 34 -13.89 -15.16 6.76
CA GLY A 34 -14.85 -14.82 7.80
C GLY A 34 -14.46 -15.31 9.21
N GLU A 35 -13.53 -16.25 9.33
CA GLU A 35 -12.99 -16.67 10.64
C GLU A 35 -12.00 -15.64 11.21
N PHE A 36 -11.41 -14.83 10.35
CA PHE A 36 -10.35 -13.86 10.67
C PHE A 36 -10.61 -12.52 9.97
N ARG A 37 -9.86 -11.50 10.37
CA ARG A 37 -9.86 -10.18 9.73
C ARG A 37 -8.54 -9.92 9.05
N TRP A 38 -8.57 -9.46 7.80
CA TRP A 38 -7.38 -8.98 7.12
C TRP A 38 -6.84 -7.71 7.79
N LEU A 39 -5.54 -7.67 8.00
CA LEU A 39 -4.80 -6.48 8.39
C LEU A 39 -3.99 -5.96 7.20
N PRO A 40 -3.54 -4.69 7.25
CA PRO A 40 -2.55 -4.21 6.28
C PRO A 40 -1.34 -5.15 6.23
N PRO A 41 -0.81 -5.46 5.03
CA PRO A 41 0.23 -6.47 4.84
C PRO A 41 1.59 -6.08 5.45
N ALA A 42 1.76 -4.82 5.83
CA ALA A 42 2.93 -4.29 6.53
C ALA A 42 2.53 -3.18 7.51
N GLU A 43 3.44 -2.86 8.42
CA GLU A 43 3.35 -1.72 9.33
C GLU A 43 4.49 -0.74 9.06
N GLY A 44 4.42 0.44 9.68
CA GLY A 44 5.45 1.46 9.60
C GLY A 44 5.00 2.72 8.87
N THR A 45 5.96 3.41 8.25
CA THR A 45 5.73 4.65 7.52
C THR A 45 5.53 4.36 6.04
N LEU A 46 4.44 4.83 5.45
CA LEU A 46 4.18 4.74 4.02
C LEU A 46 4.61 6.05 3.36
N PHE A 47 5.62 5.95 2.50
CA PHE A 47 6.03 7.00 1.58
C PHE A 47 5.34 6.78 0.24
N ALA A 48 4.53 7.74 -0.18
CA ALA A 48 3.83 7.75 -1.46
C ALA A 48 4.55 8.70 -2.43
N LEU A 49 4.45 8.39 -3.73
CA LEU A 49 5.07 9.15 -4.80
C LEU A 49 3.98 9.78 -5.66
N GLY A 50 3.97 11.11 -5.76
CA GLY A 50 3.10 11.82 -6.68
C GLY A 50 3.71 11.90 -8.08
N LEU A 51 2.87 11.94 -9.11
CA LEU A 51 3.27 12.16 -10.52
C LEU A 51 4.30 11.15 -11.04
N ASN A 52 4.24 9.90 -10.57
CA ASN A 52 5.25 8.87 -10.84
C ASN A 52 4.92 7.95 -12.03
N TYR A 53 3.78 8.17 -12.70
CA TYR A 53 3.45 7.53 -13.97
C TYR A 53 3.47 8.58 -15.08
N ALA A 54 4.21 8.30 -16.16
CA ALA A 54 4.41 9.24 -17.27
C ALA A 54 3.07 9.68 -17.90
N ASP A 55 2.13 8.75 -18.04
CA ASP A 55 0.80 9.02 -18.60
C ASP A 55 0.03 10.01 -17.70
N HIS A 56 0.08 9.83 -16.38
CA HIS A 56 -0.59 10.73 -15.43
C HIS A 56 0.06 12.13 -15.34
N ALA A 57 1.38 12.23 -15.56
CA ALA A 57 2.06 13.52 -15.66
C ALA A 57 1.62 14.30 -16.90
N SER A 58 1.37 13.60 -18.02
CA SER A 58 0.93 14.22 -19.28
C SER A 58 -0.52 14.72 -19.24
N GLU A 59 -1.41 14.06 -18.48
CA GLU A 59 -2.81 14.45 -18.31
C GLU A 59 -3.01 15.80 -17.62
N LEU A 60 -2.04 16.23 -16.81
CA LEU A 60 -2.15 17.44 -15.99
C LEU A 60 -1.32 18.62 -16.55
N GLU A 61 -0.79 18.52 -17.77
CA GLU A 61 0.11 19.51 -18.40
C GLU A 61 1.35 19.86 -17.54
N PHE A 62 1.71 19.02 -16.55
CA PHE A 62 2.88 19.25 -15.72
C PHE A 62 4.13 18.63 -16.35
N LYS A 63 5.25 19.35 -16.27
CA LYS A 63 6.56 18.72 -16.48
C LYS A 63 6.76 17.64 -15.42
N PRO A 64 7.17 16.41 -15.80
CA PRO A 64 7.56 15.40 -14.84
C PRO A 64 8.60 15.99 -13.88
N PRO A 65 8.48 15.76 -12.57
CA PRO A 65 9.42 16.33 -11.63
C PRO A 65 10.79 15.65 -11.79
N GLU A 66 11.87 16.44 -11.73
CA GLU A 66 13.25 15.91 -11.81
C GLU A 66 13.63 15.10 -10.56
N GLU A 67 13.00 15.42 -9.43
CA GLU A 67 13.14 14.74 -8.15
C GLU A 67 11.80 14.11 -7.73
N PRO A 68 11.78 12.94 -7.09
CA PRO A 68 10.54 12.31 -6.67
C PRO A 68 9.72 13.21 -5.73
N LEU A 69 8.45 13.44 -6.08
CA LEU A 69 7.51 14.13 -5.19
C LEU A 69 7.02 13.16 -4.12
N VAL A 70 7.69 13.15 -2.97
CA VAL A 70 7.40 12.23 -1.87
C VAL A 70 6.45 12.86 -0.86
N PHE A 71 5.49 12.07 -0.38
CA PHE A 71 4.68 12.41 0.79
C PHE A 71 4.43 11.22 1.71
N ILE A 72 4.01 11.49 2.95
CA ILE A 72 3.72 10.45 3.94
C ILE A 72 2.22 10.27 4.10
N LYS A 73 1.77 9.02 4.15
CA LYS A 73 0.45 8.65 4.65
C LYS A 73 0.58 8.13 6.07
N ALA A 74 -0.23 8.66 6.96
CA ALA A 74 -0.19 8.31 8.38
C ALA A 74 -0.71 6.87 8.63
N PRO A 75 -0.24 6.17 9.68
CA PRO A 75 -0.63 4.77 9.92
C PRO A 75 -2.12 4.52 10.09
N ASN A 76 -2.88 5.50 10.61
CA ASN A 76 -4.34 5.43 10.76
C ASN A 76 -5.09 5.26 9.43
N THR A 77 -4.45 5.63 8.32
CA THR A 77 -5.05 5.51 6.98
C THR A 77 -5.11 4.06 6.50
N PHE A 78 -4.23 3.19 7.02
CA PHE A 78 -4.06 1.83 6.50
C PHE A 78 -5.27 0.98 6.80
N LEU A 79 -5.75 0.28 5.77
CA LEU A 79 -6.91 -0.56 5.88
C LEU A 79 -6.64 -1.92 5.24
N GLY A 80 -6.98 -2.99 5.96
CA GLY A 80 -6.86 -4.36 5.47
C GLY A 80 -7.87 -4.67 4.38
N HIS A 81 -7.63 -5.75 3.64
CA HIS A 81 -8.53 -6.20 2.57
C HIS A 81 -9.97 -6.45 3.07
N ARG A 82 -10.97 -6.21 2.21
CA ARG A 82 -12.42 -6.40 2.49
C ARG A 82 -12.96 -5.61 3.69
N ARG A 83 -12.24 -4.57 4.12
CA ARG A 83 -12.72 -3.61 5.09
C ARG A 83 -13.33 -2.42 4.36
N GLU A 84 -14.20 -1.71 5.07
CA GLU A 84 -14.94 -0.58 4.52
C GLU A 84 -14.12 0.71 4.64
N SER A 85 -13.98 1.41 3.51
CA SER A 85 -13.49 2.79 3.50
C SER A 85 -14.66 3.75 3.68
N VAL A 86 -14.48 4.76 4.53
CA VAL A 86 -15.51 5.75 4.83
C VAL A 86 -15.30 6.98 3.96
N ARG A 87 -16.29 7.28 3.13
CA ARG A 87 -16.42 8.58 2.46
C ARG A 87 -17.11 9.55 3.44
N PRO A 88 -16.50 10.72 3.76
CA PRO A 88 -17.16 11.70 4.60
C PRO A 88 -18.44 12.25 3.97
N ASP A 89 -19.36 12.70 4.82
CA ASP A 89 -20.56 13.41 4.39
C ASP A 89 -20.20 14.68 3.61
N ASN A 90 -21.09 15.06 2.68
CA ASN A 90 -20.97 16.28 1.88
C ASN A 90 -19.66 16.40 1.07
N VAL A 91 -19.01 15.28 0.77
CA VAL A 91 -17.94 15.19 -0.23
C VAL A 91 -18.57 14.80 -1.55
N GLU A 92 -18.17 15.45 -2.64
CA GLU A 92 -18.51 15.12 -4.03
C GLU A 92 -17.39 14.30 -4.69
N TYR A 93 -16.12 14.65 -4.47
CA TYR A 93 -14.97 14.01 -5.12
C TYR A 93 -14.05 13.29 -4.13
N MET A 94 -14.24 11.96 -4.02
CA MET A 94 -13.29 11.03 -3.40
C MET A 94 -12.73 10.10 -4.49
N HIS A 95 -11.51 10.37 -4.94
CA HIS A 95 -10.89 9.67 -6.07
C HIS A 95 -10.04 8.49 -5.60
N TYR A 96 -10.16 7.38 -6.31
CA TYR A 96 -9.26 6.23 -6.16
C TYR A 96 -7.97 6.46 -6.95
N GLU A 97 -6.86 5.99 -6.39
CA GLU A 97 -5.54 6.00 -7.01
C GLU A 97 -4.93 4.63 -6.75
N ALA A 98 -4.97 3.74 -7.75
CA ALA A 98 -4.49 2.38 -7.60
C ALA A 98 -2.96 2.36 -7.70
N GLU A 99 -2.29 1.92 -6.64
CA GLU A 99 -0.84 2.04 -6.51
C GLU A 99 -0.17 0.69 -6.27
N LEU A 100 1.01 0.52 -6.88
CA LEU A 100 1.95 -0.53 -6.51
C LEU A 100 2.66 -0.12 -5.23
N VAL A 101 2.67 -1.01 -4.25
CA VAL A 101 3.36 -0.79 -2.97
C VAL A 101 4.57 -1.69 -2.88
N VAL A 102 5.72 -1.09 -2.60
CA VAL A 102 6.97 -1.78 -2.32
C VAL A 102 7.11 -1.95 -0.80
N VAL A 103 7.20 -3.19 -0.33
CA VAL A 103 7.38 -3.50 1.10
C VAL A 103 8.86 -3.66 1.39
N ILE A 104 9.41 -2.78 2.24
CA ILE A 104 10.80 -2.82 2.66
C ILE A 104 10.98 -3.83 3.80
N GLY A 105 11.91 -4.77 3.63
CA GLY A 105 12.11 -5.91 4.54
C GLY A 105 13.25 -5.77 5.54
N LYS A 106 14.16 -4.82 5.33
CA LYS A 106 15.32 -4.59 6.19
C LYS A 106 15.69 -3.11 6.20
N THR A 107 16.30 -2.65 7.30
CA THR A 107 16.72 -1.25 7.47
C THR A 107 17.62 -0.80 6.31
N ALA A 108 17.20 0.25 5.60
CA ALA A 108 17.93 0.84 4.48
C ALA A 108 18.52 2.20 4.88
N ARG A 109 19.78 2.46 4.53
CA ARG A 109 20.43 3.76 4.71
C ARG A 109 21.50 3.96 3.65
N ARG A 110 21.41 5.05 2.88
CA ARG A 110 22.36 5.39 1.79
C ARG A 110 22.59 4.20 0.83
N VAL A 111 21.50 3.53 0.46
CA VAL A 111 21.53 2.36 -0.42
C VAL A 111 21.69 2.84 -1.86
N SER A 112 22.58 2.20 -2.62
CA SER A 112 22.75 2.47 -4.04
C SER A 112 21.53 1.97 -4.84
N GLU A 113 21.29 2.52 -6.03
CA GLU A 113 20.23 2.01 -6.91
C GLU A 113 20.42 0.52 -7.24
N ALA A 114 21.66 0.11 -7.51
CA ALA A 114 22.01 -1.27 -7.83
C ALA A 114 21.63 -2.26 -6.71
N ASP A 115 21.75 -1.83 -5.45
CA ASP A 115 21.47 -2.66 -4.27
C ASP A 115 20.03 -2.51 -3.78
N ALA A 116 19.27 -1.53 -4.28
CA ALA A 116 17.96 -1.14 -3.73
C ALA A 116 16.98 -2.31 -3.64
N LEU A 117 16.92 -3.13 -4.68
CA LEU A 117 16.01 -4.26 -4.73
C LEU A 117 16.34 -5.34 -3.67
N GLU A 118 17.55 -5.39 -3.13
CA GLU A 118 17.90 -6.34 -2.05
C GLU A 118 17.23 -6.01 -0.71
N TYR A 119 16.68 -4.80 -0.57
CA TYR A 119 15.97 -4.34 0.61
C TYR A 119 14.45 -4.56 0.53
N VAL A 120 13.95 -4.99 -0.64
CA VAL A 120 12.53 -5.26 -0.87
C VAL A 120 12.17 -6.66 -0.41
N ALA A 121 11.28 -6.77 0.58
CA ALA A 121 10.68 -8.03 1.00
C ALA A 121 9.66 -8.54 -0.03
N GLY A 122 8.91 -7.62 -0.64
CA GLY A 122 7.86 -7.97 -1.59
C GLY A 122 7.07 -6.78 -2.07
N TYR A 123 5.98 -7.09 -2.77
CA TYR A 123 5.10 -6.11 -3.37
C TYR A 123 3.65 -6.42 -3.01
N THR A 124 2.85 -5.37 -2.86
CA THR A 124 1.40 -5.44 -2.72
C THR A 124 0.76 -4.30 -3.52
N VAL A 125 -0.55 -4.15 -3.44
CA VAL A 125 -1.26 -3.02 -4.03
C VAL A 125 -2.08 -2.32 -2.95
N CYS A 126 -2.23 -1.02 -3.10
CA CYS A 126 -3.17 -0.24 -2.31
C CYS A 126 -3.97 0.73 -3.18
N ASN A 127 -4.95 1.35 -2.57
CA ASN A 127 -5.63 2.51 -3.14
C ASN A 127 -5.27 3.73 -2.29
N ASP A 128 -4.64 4.75 -2.87
CA ASP A 128 -4.34 6.02 -2.22
C ASP A 128 -5.49 7.02 -2.40
N TYR A 129 -6.59 6.78 -1.68
CA TYR A 129 -7.77 7.65 -1.80
C TYR A 129 -7.43 9.12 -1.52
N ALA A 130 -7.96 9.98 -2.38
CA ALA A 130 -7.84 11.43 -2.28
C ALA A 130 -9.22 12.07 -2.21
N ILE A 131 -9.52 12.75 -1.10
CA ILE A 131 -10.73 13.57 -0.98
C ILE A 131 -10.43 14.96 -1.57
N ARG A 132 -10.72 15.14 -2.86
CA ARG A 132 -10.31 16.32 -3.63
C ARG A 132 -11.00 17.59 -3.17
N ASP A 133 -12.20 17.49 -2.61
CA ASP A 133 -12.93 18.61 -2.01
C ASP A 133 -12.17 19.29 -0.86
N TYR A 134 -11.24 18.58 -0.22
CA TYR A 134 -10.41 19.12 0.86
C TYR A 134 -9.06 19.66 0.36
N LEU A 135 -8.87 19.77 -0.95
CA LEU A 135 -7.63 20.23 -1.53
C LEU A 135 -7.42 21.71 -1.23
N GLU A 136 -6.36 21.99 -0.48
CA GLU A 136 -6.02 23.32 -0.02
C GLU A 136 -4.52 23.59 -0.23
N ASN A 137 -4.15 24.86 -0.38
CA ASN A 137 -2.77 25.22 -0.75
C ASN A 137 -1.77 25.28 0.41
N TYR A 138 -2.19 24.97 1.64
CA TYR A 138 -1.38 25.17 2.84
C TYR A 138 -0.90 23.88 3.53
N TYR A 139 -1.62 22.77 3.43
CA TYR A 139 -1.12 21.49 3.96
C TYR A 139 -0.14 20.85 2.97
N ARG A 140 1.08 20.53 3.42
CA ARG A 140 2.09 19.83 2.60
C ARG A 140 2.69 18.65 3.39
N PRO A 141 2.45 17.39 2.97
CA PRO A 141 1.48 17.01 1.92
C PRO A 141 0.04 17.31 2.35
N ASN A 142 -0.91 17.22 1.42
CA ASN A 142 -2.32 17.57 1.67
C ASN A 142 -2.97 16.63 2.72
N LEU A 143 -2.73 16.89 4.00
CA LEU A 143 -3.05 16.01 5.12
C LEU A 143 -4.54 15.66 5.14
N ARG A 144 -5.42 16.65 4.92
CA ARG A 144 -6.87 16.44 4.89
C ARG A 144 -7.33 15.59 3.71
N VAL A 145 -6.63 15.70 2.58
CA VAL A 145 -6.94 14.96 1.34
C VAL A 145 -6.49 13.50 1.45
N LYS A 146 -5.33 13.25 2.04
CA LYS A 146 -4.60 11.98 1.94
C LYS A 146 -4.49 11.16 3.23
N SER A 147 -4.76 11.76 4.40
CA SER A 147 -4.39 11.17 5.71
C SER A 147 -5.55 10.99 6.72
N ARG A 148 -6.79 10.86 6.26
CA ARG A 148 -7.91 10.42 7.10
C ARG A 148 -7.95 8.89 7.25
N ASP A 149 -8.66 8.43 8.28
CA ASP A 149 -8.86 7.01 8.53
C ASP A 149 -9.43 6.31 7.29
N THR A 150 -9.00 5.07 7.06
CA THR A 150 -9.51 4.18 6.00
C THR A 150 -9.21 4.59 4.54
N LEU A 151 -8.40 5.63 4.31
CA LEU A 151 -8.03 6.11 2.97
C LEU A 151 -6.92 5.31 2.26
N THR A 152 -6.48 4.20 2.84
CA THR A 152 -5.41 3.36 2.26
C THR A 152 -5.73 1.88 2.36
N PRO A 153 -6.82 1.40 1.73
CA PRO A 153 -7.08 -0.02 1.65
C PRO A 153 -6.00 -0.71 0.83
N SER A 154 -5.64 -1.91 1.27
CA SER A 154 -4.57 -2.71 0.69
C SER A 154 -5.05 -4.12 0.38
N ALA A 155 -4.33 -4.81 -0.52
CA ALA A 155 -4.62 -6.21 -0.83
C ALA A 155 -4.30 -7.14 0.35
N ARG A 156 -4.82 -8.37 0.26
CA ARG A 156 -4.75 -9.46 1.27
C ARG A 156 -3.35 -9.75 1.82
N GLY A 157 -2.32 -9.47 1.05
CA GLY A 157 -0.96 -9.82 1.37
C GLY A 157 0.05 -9.18 0.44
N SER A 158 1.33 -9.46 0.68
CA SER A 158 2.42 -9.15 -0.24
C SER A 158 2.94 -10.42 -0.89
N SER A 159 3.32 -10.31 -2.16
CA SER A 159 4.05 -11.37 -2.84
C SER A 159 5.54 -11.15 -2.60
N ALA A 160 6.25 -12.20 -2.20
CA ALA A 160 7.70 -12.15 -2.08
C ALA A 160 8.32 -11.66 -3.40
N LYS A 161 9.43 -10.93 -3.29
CA LYS A 161 10.22 -10.53 -4.46
C LYS A 161 10.63 -11.79 -5.23
N ARG A 162 9.99 -12.05 -6.38
CA ARG A 162 10.56 -12.96 -7.39
C ARG A 162 11.68 -12.19 -8.08
N ARG A 163 12.81 -12.85 -8.37
CA ARG A 163 13.87 -12.23 -9.18
C ARG A 163 13.24 -11.80 -10.51
N PHE A 164 13.03 -10.50 -10.69
CA PHE A 164 12.78 -9.93 -12.00
C PHE A 164 14.02 -10.23 -12.83
N ARG A 165 13.95 -11.23 -13.71
CA ARG A 165 14.91 -11.32 -14.81
C ARG A 165 14.57 -10.13 -15.69
N THR A 166 15.39 -9.10 -15.67
CA THR A 166 15.39 -8.09 -16.73
C THR A 166 15.55 -8.87 -18.03
N ARG A 167 14.50 -8.92 -18.85
CA ARG A 167 14.69 -9.25 -20.26
C ARG A 167 15.35 -8.02 -20.85
N THR A 168 16.67 -8.03 -20.89
CA THR A 168 17.43 -7.18 -21.79
C THR A 168 17.03 -7.63 -23.20
N THR A 169 16.21 -6.82 -23.87
CA THR A 169 16.11 -6.78 -25.33
C THR A 169 17.00 -5.66 -25.83
#